data_AF-A0A962XRS7-F1
#
_entry.id   AF-A0A962XRS7-F1
#
_cell.length_a   1.000
_cell.length_b   1.000
_cell.length_c   1.000
_cell.angle_alpha   90.00
_cell.angle_beta   90.00
_cell.angle_gamma   90.00
#
_symmetry.space_group_name_H-M   'P 1'
#
loop_
_entity.id
_entity.type
_entity.pdbx_description
1 polymer ?
#
loop_
_entity_poly.entity_id
_entity_poly.type
_entity_poly.pdbx_seq_one_letter_code
_entity_poly.pdbx_strand_id
1 'polypeptide(L)'
;MTRRSLALCAALGLLPGLTWAHSPIKGLDNFYAGLLHPVFVPAHLLSILVLGVLLGQQGAQRVQVAIVACLVALLVGLAASVPAAAISVEVPLLAFAAVSGALVALARPLSVPAIAALGGVVTLLVGVDSAQEGLSGRGWLAAMLGSAISAYLLLLYAMVFAEWFGRREWQRIGLRILGSWTAASALLVLSLALRG
;
A
#
# COMPACT_ATOMS: atom_id res chain seq x y z
N MET A 1 -33.76 -31.44 -6.37
CA MET A 1 -32.70 -31.65 -5.35
C MET A 1 -33.32 -32.40 -4.18
N THR A 2 -32.81 -33.58 -3.83
CA THR A 2 -33.43 -34.45 -2.82
C THR A 2 -33.07 -33.96 -1.41
N ARG A 3 -33.94 -34.17 -0.41
CA ARG A 3 -33.72 -33.75 1.00
C ARG A 3 -32.37 -34.20 1.57
N ARG A 4 -31.81 -35.31 1.05
CA ARG A 4 -30.48 -35.82 1.40
C ARG A 4 -29.35 -34.88 0.97
N SER A 5 -29.47 -34.21 -0.17
CA SER A 5 -28.49 -33.24 -0.66
C SER A 5 -28.41 -32.00 0.24
N LEU A 6 -29.56 -31.50 0.69
CA LEU A 6 -29.66 -30.37 1.62
C LEU A 6 -29.08 -30.69 2.99
N ALA A 7 -29.35 -31.89 3.51
CA ALA A 7 -28.79 -32.36 4.79
C ALA A 7 -27.26 -32.52 4.72
N LEU A 8 -26.73 -33.00 3.58
CA LEU A 8 -25.28 -33.12 3.38
C LEU A 8 -24.60 -31.74 3.31
N CYS A 9 -25.19 -30.78 2.60
CA CYS A 9 -24.67 -29.41 2.52
C CYS A 9 -24.75 -28.69 3.88
N ALA A 10 -25.81 -28.90 4.65
CA ALA A 10 -25.94 -28.37 6.01
C ALA A 10 -24.90 -29.01 6.96
N ALA A 11 -24.66 -30.32 6.86
CA ALA A 11 -23.63 -31.01 7.65
C ALA A 11 -22.21 -30.55 7.28
N LEU A 12 -21.94 -30.28 6.01
CA LEU A 12 -20.66 -29.73 5.55
C LEU A 12 -20.44 -28.27 6.00
N GLY A 13 -21.50 -27.47 6.11
CA GLY A 13 -21.45 -26.11 6.65
C GLY A 13 -21.30 -26.03 8.17
N LEU A 14 -21.53 -27.14 8.89
CA LEU A 14 -21.44 -27.26 10.35
C LEU A 14 -20.12 -27.92 10.82
N LEU A 15 -19.13 -28.05 9.94
CA LEU A 15 -17.77 -28.48 10.29
C LEU A 15 -16.82 -27.27 10.40
N PRO A 16 -16.86 -26.47 11.50
CA PRO A 16 -15.81 -25.51 11.76
C PRO A 16 -14.61 -26.28 12.31
N GLY A 17 -13.64 -26.68 11.49
CA GLY A 17 -12.52 -27.42 12.09
C GLY A 17 -11.31 -27.81 11.28
N LEU A 18 -11.33 -27.74 9.94
CA LEU A 18 -10.17 -28.13 9.12
C LEU A 18 -9.93 -27.14 7.97
N THR A 19 -10.04 -25.84 8.24
CA THR A 19 -9.39 -24.86 7.38
C THR A 19 -7.88 -24.91 7.66
N TRP A 20 -7.15 -25.63 6.82
CA TRP A 20 -5.68 -25.54 6.69
C TRP A 20 -5.27 -24.15 6.17
N ALA A 21 -5.69 -23.09 6.87
CA ALA A 21 -5.38 -21.70 6.55
C ALA A 21 -4.08 -21.23 7.24
N HIS A 22 -3.55 -22.01 8.18
CA HIS A 22 -2.26 -21.77 8.80
C HIS A 22 -1.21 -22.61 8.09
N SER A 23 -0.08 -22.00 7.76
CA SER A 23 1.03 -22.67 7.14
C SER A 23 1.72 -23.62 8.12
N PRO A 24 2.06 -24.86 7.69
CA PRO A 24 2.87 -25.77 8.50
C PRO A 24 4.31 -25.27 8.71
N ILE A 25 4.74 -24.24 7.98
CA ILE A 25 6.08 -23.64 8.09
C ILE A 25 6.03 -22.47 9.08
N LYS A 26 6.69 -22.63 10.23
CA LYS A 26 6.78 -21.63 11.29
C LYS A 26 7.30 -20.28 10.75
N GLY A 27 6.47 -19.24 10.82
CA GLY A 27 6.78 -17.88 10.37
C GLY A 27 6.25 -17.52 8.98
N LEU A 28 5.75 -18.47 8.20
CA LEU A 28 5.14 -18.18 6.89
C LEU A 28 3.81 -17.42 7.06
N ASP A 29 3.05 -17.70 8.12
CA ASP A 29 1.83 -16.96 8.45
C ASP A 29 2.12 -15.48 8.71
N ASN A 30 3.19 -15.19 9.45
CA ASN A 30 3.63 -13.82 9.73
C ASN A 30 4.12 -13.11 8.45
N PHE A 31 4.80 -13.83 7.56
CA PHE A 31 5.18 -13.31 6.25
C PHE A 31 3.96 -12.95 5.41
N TYR A 32 2.94 -13.82 5.34
CA TYR A 32 1.69 -13.53 4.62
C TYR A 32 0.92 -12.38 5.25
N ALA A 33 0.87 -12.31 6.59
CA ALA A 33 0.28 -11.19 7.30
C ALA A 33 0.98 -9.87 6.93
N GLY A 34 2.32 -9.85 6.91
CA GLY A 34 3.11 -8.72 6.41
C GLY A 34 2.83 -8.39 4.95
N LEU A 35 2.80 -9.39 4.08
CA LEU A 35 2.53 -9.21 2.65
C LEU A 35 1.16 -8.58 2.36
N LEU A 36 0.16 -8.89 3.18
CA LEU A 36 -1.19 -8.33 3.01
C LEU A 36 -1.40 -7.04 3.81
N HIS A 37 -0.48 -6.70 4.71
CA HIS A 37 -0.64 -5.57 5.62
C HIS A 37 -0.85 -4.23 4.87
N PRO A 38 -0.03 -3.83 3.88
CA PRO A 38 -0.27 -2.60 3.11
C PRO A 38 -1.57 -2.59 2.29
N VAL A 39 -2.14 -3.76 1.99
CA VAL A 39 -3.39 -3.89 1.24
C VAL A 39 -4.60 -3.67 2.14
N PHE A 40 -4.52 -4.09 3.41
CA PHE A 40 -5.62 -3.97 4.36
C PHE A 40 -5.61 -2.67 5.16
N VAL A 41 -4.49 -1.93 5.19
CA VAL A 41 -4.43 -0.58 5.75
C VAL A 41 -4.77 0.44 4.66
N PRO A 42 -5.95 1.12 4.70
CA PRO A 42 -6.38 1.97 3.60
C PRO A 42 -5.43 3.15 3.32
N ALA A 43 -4.81 3.72 4.35
CA ALA A 43 -3.84 4.80 4.22
C ALA A 43 -2.59 4.35 3.44
N HIS A 44 -2.08 3.14 3.71
CA HIS A 44 -0.98 2.54 2.94
C HIS A 44 -1.38 2.32 1.50
N LEU A 45 -2.53 1.67 1.27
CA LEU A 45 -2.98 1.34 -0.07
C LEU A 45 -3.17 2.60 -0.94
N LEU A 46 -3.89 3.60 -0.43
CA LEU A 46 -4.15 4.84 -1.17
C LEU A 46 -2.87 5.61 -1.46
N SER A 47 -2.00 5.79 -0.45
CA SER A 47 -0.77 6.55 -0.60
C SER A 47 0.23 5.88 -1.55
N ILE A 48 0.42 4.56 -1.47
CA ILE A 48 1.31 3.81 -2.35
C ILE A 48 0.79 3.80 -3.78
N LEU A 49 -0.51 3.50 -3.99
CA LEU A 49 -1.06 3.41 -5.34
C LEU A 49 -1.00 4.75 -6.05
N VAL A 50 -1.42 5.83 -5.39
CA VAL A 50 -1.44 7.16 -6.00
C VAL A 50 -0.02 7.69 -6.25
N LEU A 51 0.93 7.39 -5.34
CA LEU A 51 2.33 7.69 -5.54
C LEU A 51 2.89 6.93 -6.74
N GLY A 52 2.60 5.64 -6.86
CA GLY A 52 3.01 4.83 -8.01
C GLY A 52 2.47 5.42 -9.32
N VAL A 53 1.19 5.77 -9.36
CA VAL A 53 0.59 6.45 -10.52
C VAL A 53 1.30 7.77 -10.82
N LEU A 54 1.59 8.59 -9.80
CA LEU A 54 2.32 9.84 -9.95
C LEU A 54 3.70 9.61 -10.57
N LEU A 55 4.46 8.62 -10.07
CA LEU A 55 5.77 8.25 -10.63
C LEU A 55 5.64 7.82 -12.10
N GLY A 56 4.64 6.99 -12.42
CA GLY A 56 4.44 6.49 -13.79
C GLY A 56 4.15 7.59 -14.81
N GLN A 57 3.56 8.71 -14.37
CA GLN A 57 3.33 9.89 -15.23
C GLN A 57 4.60 10.72 -15.52
N GLN A 58 5.69 10.57 -14.75
CA GLN A 58 6.90 11.40 -14.88
C GLN A 58 7.92 10.84 -15.88
N GLY A 59 7.72 9.61 -16.35
CA GLY A 59 8.57 8.91 -17.32
C GLY A 59 9.73 8.14 -16.68
N ALA A 60 9.99 6.93 -17.17
CA ALA A 60 10.89 5.94 -16.57
C ALA A 60 12.31 6.46 -16.26
N GLN A 61 12.89 7.28 -17.14
CA GLN A 61 14.25 7.81 -16.97
C GLN A 61 14.37 8.79 -15.79
N ARG A 62 13.32 9.57 -15.50
CA ARG A 62 13.36 10.61 -14.47
C ARG A 62 13.08 10.05 -13.07
N VAL A 63 12.45 8.88 -12.98
CA VAL A 63 12.02 8.29 -11.70
C VAL A 63 12.97 7.25 -11.12
N GLN A 64 14.04 6.86 -11.83
CA GLN A 64 15.00 5.86 -11.33
C GLN A 64 15.54 6.20 -9.94
N VAL A 65 15.97 7.45 -9.74
CA VAL A 65 16.45 7.94 -8.44
C VAL A 65 15.34 7.88 -7.38
N ALA A 66 14.12 8.25 -7.75
CA ALA A 66 12.99 8.24 -6.84
C ALA A 66 12.61 6.81 -6.42
N ILE A 67 12.65 5.83 -7.32
CA ILE A 67 12.38 4.41 -7.03
C ILE A 67 13.39 3.87 -6.02
N VAL A 68 14.69 4.15 -6.22
CA VAL A 68 15.74 3.73 -5.28
C VAL A 68 15.57 4.45 -3.93
N ALA A 69 15.28 5.75 -3.95
CA ALA A 69 15.00 6.51 -2.73
C ALA A 69 13.79 5.94 -1.97
N CYS A 70 12.73 5.55 -2.67
CA CYS A 70 11.56 4.89 -2.10
C CYS A 70 11.91 3.56 -1.44
N LEU A 71 12.72 2.72 -2.10
CA LEU A 71 13.14 1.44 -1.54
C LEU A 71 13.97 1.65 -0.27
N VAL A 72 14.97 2.54 -0.32
CA VAL A 72 15.84 2.82 0.83
C VAL A 72 15.01 3.39 1.98
N ALA A 73 14.14 4.36 1.70
CA ALA A 73 13.27 4.97 2.71
C ALA A 73 12.30 3.95 3.34
N LEU A 74 11.70 3.06 2.54
CA LEU A 74 10.86 1.97 3.04
C LEU A 74 11.63 1.05 3.99
N LEU A 75 12.83 0.60 3.59
CA LEU A 75 13.65 -0.28 4.42
C LEU A 75 14.11 0.41 5.71
N VAL A 76 14.47 1.70 5.63
CA VAL A 76 14.80 2.52 6.82
C VAL A 76 13.59 2.66 7.73
N GLY A 77 12.40 2.94 7.18
CA GLY A 77 11.16 3.04 7.93
C GLY A 77 10.80 1.74 8.65
N LEU A 78 10.90 0.60 7.96
CA LEU A 78 10.67 -0.73 8.54
C LEU A 78 11.69 -1.07 9.63
N ALA A 79 12.97 -0.75 9.42
CA ALA A 79 14.01 -0.96 10.43
C ALA A 79 13.83 -0.06 11.66
N ALA A 80 13.32 1.16 11.45
CA ALA A 80 12.99 2.11 12.51
C ALA A 80 11.60 1.86 13.12
N SER A 81 10.82 0.91 12.59
CA SER A 81 9.49 0.61 13.09
C SER A 81 9.61 0.00 14.49
N VAL A 82 9.11 0.72 15.49
CA VAL A 82 9.12 0.29 16.88
C VAL A 82 7.68 -0.02 17.27
N PRO A 83 7.39 -1.22 17.81
CA PRO A 83 6.02 -1.62 18.21
C PRO A 83 5.42 -0.81 19.36
N ALA A 84 6.05 0.29 19.79
CA ALA A 84 5.67 1.09 20.95
C ALA A 84 5.54 2.61 20.68
N ALA A 85 5.86 3.08 19.47
CA ALA A 85 5.77 4.51 19.16
C ALA A 85 4.38 4.83 18.58
N ALA A 86 3.47 5.30 19.44
CA ALA A 86 2.13 5.78 19.11
C ALA A 86 2.13 7.08 18.28
N ILE A 87 3.00 7.19 17.28
CA ILE A 87 2.97 8.29 16.32
C ILE A 87 1.85 7.95 15.34
N SER A 88 0.79 8.76 15.30
CA SER A 88 -0.27 8.59 14.29
C SER A 88 0.29 8.95 12.92
N VAL A 89 0.61 7.93 12.12
CA VAL A 89 1.13 8.07 10.76
C VAL A 89 0.00 8.10 9.72
N GLU A 90 -1.21 7.70 10.11
CA GLU A 90 -2.39 7.68 9.24
C GLU A 90 -2.72 9.06 8.65
N VAL A 91 -2.83 10.09 9.49
CA VAL A 91 -3.14 11.47 9.08
C VAL A 91 -2.14 12.00 8.04
N PRO A 92 -0.81 11.96 8.27
CA PRO A 92 0.14 12.43 7.27
C PRO A 92 0.11 11.57 6.00
N LEU A 93 -0.07 10.25 6.08
CA LEU A 93 -0.19 9.39 4.89
C LEU A 93 -1.40 9.77 4.02
N LEU A 94 -2.55 10.02 4.64
CA LEU A 94 -3.75 10.46 3.92
C LEU A 94 -3.57 11.86 3.32
N ALA A 95 -2.89 12.77 4.03
CA ALA A 95 -2.56 14.09 3.48
C ALA A 95 -1.63 13.97 2.25
N PHE A 96 -0.60 13.13 2.32
CA PHE A 96 0.27 12.86 1.17
C PHE A 96 -0.47 12.15 0.02
N ALA A 97 -1.42 11.26 0.33
CA ALA A 97 -2.27 10.63 -0.68
C ALA A 97 -3.15 11.69 -1.39
N ALA A 98 -3.72 12.62 -0.63
CA ALA A 98 -4.51 13.73 -1.18
C ALA A 98 -3.69 14.64 -2.09
N VAL A 99 -2.50 15.07 -1.63
CA VAL A 99 -1.56 15.89 -2.41
C VAL A 99 -1.12 15.16 -3.67
N SER A 100 -0.71 13.89 -3.55
CA SER A 100 -0.26 13.09 -4.69
C SER A 100 -1.39 12.87 -5.70
N GLY A 101 -2.62 12.62 -5.26
CA GLY A 101 -3.79 12.52 -6.14
C GLY A 101 -4.10 13.82 -6.88
N ALA A 102 -3.98 14.96 -6.20
CA ALA A 102 -4.10 16.26 -6.83
C ALA A 102 -2.99 16.50 -7.87
N LEU A 103 -1.75 16.11 -7.57
CA LEU A 103 -0.62 16.19 -8.51
C LEU A 103 -0.83 15.29 -9.73
N VAL A 104 -1.36 14.08 -9.55
CA VAL A 104 -1.75 13.17 -10.63
C VAL A 104 -2.83 13.80 -11.52
N ALA A 105 -3.83 14.45 -10.91
CA ALA A 105 -4.89 15.15 -11.63
C ALA A 105 -4.38 16.39 -12.39
N LEU A 106 -3.38 17.08 -11.84
CA LEU A 106 -2.73 18.21 -12.51
C LEU A 106 -1.87 17.75 -13.69
N ALA A 107 -1.34 16.53 -13.67
CA ALA A 107 -0.50 15.93 -14.70
C ALA A 107 0.68 16.83 -15.12
N ARG A 108 1.26 17.55 -14.15
CA ARG A 108 2.39 18.45 -14.40
C ARG A 108 3.72 17.71 -14.20
N PRO A 109 4.74 18.03 -15.03
CA PRO A 109 6.08 17.50 -14.80
C PRO A 109 6.62 18.08 -13.49
N LEU A 110 7.06 17.21 -12.60
CA LEU A 110 7.74 17.57 -11.36
C LEU A 110 9.26 17.52 -11.55
N SER A 111 9.99 18.17 -10.66
CA SER A 111 11.44 18.04 -10.60
C SER A 111 11.81 16.71 -9.94
N VAL A 112 12.92 16.10 -10.38
CA VAL A 112 13.44 14.85 -9.81
C VAL A 112 13.57 14.90 -8.28
N PRO A 113 14.13 15.96 -7.65
CA PRO A 113 14.21 16.02 -6.19
C PRO A 113 12.83 16.07 -5.52
N ALA A 114 11.84 16.75 -6.10
CA ALA A 114 10.50 16.80 -5.53
C ALA A 114 9.84 15.41 -5.54
N ILE A 115 9.99 14.68 -6.65
CA ILE A 115 9.47 13.31 -6.78
C ILE A 115 10.17 12.36 -5.80
N ALA A 116 11.49 12.44 -5.69
CA ALA A 116 12.27 11.62 -4.77
C ALA A 116 11.93 11.92 -3.31
N ALA A 117 11.76 13.20 -2.95
CA ALA A 117 11.35 13.60 -1.61
C ALA A 117 9.95 13.12 -1.26
N LEU A 118 8.96 13.33 -2.15
CA LEU A 118 7.59 12.85 -1.94
C LEU A 118 7.56 11.33 -1.79
N GLY A 119 8.21 10.60 -2.70
CA GLY A 119 8.24 9.16 -2.67
C GLY A 119 8.96 8.61 -1.44
N GLY A 120 10.11 9.20 -1.09
CA GLY A 120 10.86 8.84 0.11
C GLY A 120 10.08 9.07 1.39
N VAL A 121 9.40 10.21 1.54
CA VAL A 121 8.62 10.50 2.75
C VAL A 121 7.45 9.53 2.88
N VAL A 122 6.66 9.32 1.81
CA VAL A 122 5.51 8.40 1.85
C VAL A 122 5.95 6.99 2.21
N THR A 123 7.01 6.48 1.57
CA THR A 123 7.47 5.09 1.78
C THR A 123 8.17 4.91 3.13
N LEU A 124 8.85 5.93 3.66
CA LEU A 124 9.33 5.96 5.03
C LEU A 124 8.18 5.83 6.03
N LEU A 125 7.14 6.67 5.87
CA LEU A 125 5.97 6.68 6.75
C LEU A 125 5.25 5.32 6.73
N VAL A 126 5.04 4.74 5.55
CA VAL A 126 4.49 3.38 5.42
C VAL A 126 5.37 2.36 6.17
N GLY A 127 6.70 2.46 6.03
CA GLY A 127 7.62 1.54 6.71
C GLY A 127 7.54 1.64 8.23
N VAL A 128 7.47 2.87 8.77
CA VAL A 128 7.34 3.10 10.21
C VAL A 128 6.03 2.57 10.77
N ASP A 129 4.92 2.77 10.04
CA ASP A 129 3.57 2.34 10.45
C ASP A 129 3.32 0.84 10.25
N SER A 130 4.20 0.15 9.49
CA SER A 130 4.07 -1.29 9.21
C SER A 130 4.41 -2.21 10.38
N ALA A 131 4.77 -1.68 11.56
CA ALA A 131 5.04 -2.48 12.74
C ALA A 131 3.80 -3.28 13.17
N GLN A 132 3.97 -4.58 13.41
CA GLN A 132 2.90 -5.45 13.90
C GLN A 132 3.09 -5.74 15.39
N GLU A 133 2.09 -5.37 16.18
CA GLU A 133 2.06 -5.60 17.62
C GLU A 133 2.12 -7.09 17.96
N GLY A 134 2.80 -7.44 19.04
CA GLY A 134 2.88 -8.82 19.54
C GLY A 134 3.85 -9.74 18.79
N LEU A 135 4.44 -9.30 17.67
CA LEU A 135 5.49 -10.06 16.98
C LEU A 135 6.90 -9.69 17.49
N SER A 136 7.75 -10.69 17.64
CA SER A 136 9.16 -10.52 18.00
C SER A 136 10.07 -11.51 17.27
N GLY A 137 11.38 -11.20 17.23
CA GLY A 137 12.41 -12.05 16.66
C GLY A 137 12.16 -12.40 15.18
N ARG A 138 12.19 -13.71 14.87
CA ARG A 138 12.02 -14.21 13.48
C ARG A 138 10.63 -13.92 12.91
N GLY A 139 9.59 -13.90 13.73
CA GLY A 139 8.22 -13.63 13.28
C GLY A 139 8.06 -12.19 12.81
N TRP A 140 8.62 -11.25 13.57
CA TRP A 140 8.67 -9.84 13.19
C TRP A 140 9.46 -9.63 11.90
N LEU A 141 10.65 -10.23 11.77
CA LEU A 141 11.44 -10.16 10.53
C LEU A 141 10.67 -10.69 9.32
N ALA A 142 9.98 -11.82 9.45
CA ALA A 142 9.17 -12.40 8.38
C ALA A 142 8.04 -11.44 7.95
N ALA A 143 7.33 -10.84 8.92
CA ALA A 143 6.30 -9.84 8.64
C ALA A 143 6.86 -8.59 7.95
N MET A 144 7.96 -8.03 8.45
CA MET A 144 8.57 -6.83 7.84
C MET A 144 9.05 -7.08 6.41
N LEU A 145 9.60 -8.27 6.12
CA LEU A 145 9.97 -8.64 4.75
C LEU A 145 8.74 -8.75 3.84
N GLY A 146 7.63 -9.33 4.34
CA GLY A 146 6.36 -9.36 3.63
C GLY A 146 5.85 -7.95 3.32
N SER A 147 5.84 -7.05 4.31
CA SER A 147 5.43 -5.64 4.14
C SER A 147 6.33 -4.90 3.16
N ALA A 148 7.66 -5.12 3.22
CA ALA A 148 8.62 -4.53 2.29
C ALA A 148 8.32 -4.93 0.84
N ILE A 149 8.16 -6.24 0.61
CA ILE A 149 7.91 -6.79 -0.74
C ILE A 149 6.57 -6.28 -1.28
N SER A 150 5.51 -6.35 -0.48
CA SER A 150 4.18 -5.93 -0.93
C SER A 150 4.09 -4.44 -1.21
N ALA A 151 4.55 -3.59 -0.28
CA ALA A 151 4.52 -2.14 -0.47
C ALA A 151 5.33 -1.71 -1.70
N TYR A 152 6.51 -2.29 -1.88
CA TYR A 152 7.37 -1.97 -3.02
C TYR A 152 6.80 -2.50 -4.34
N LEU A 153 6.26 -3.72 -4.38
CA LEU A 153 5.63 -4.26 -5.59
C LEU A 153 4.35 -3.50 -5.95
N LEU A 154 3.52 -3.11 -4.98
CA LEU A 154 2.34 -2.26 -5.21
C LEU A 154 2.75 -0.93 -5.86
N LEU A 155 3.80 -0.29 -5.34
CA LEU A 155 4.34 0.94 -5.90
C LEU A 155 4.79 0.75 -7.36
N LEU A 156 5.61 -0.28 -7.61
CA LEU A 156 6.14 -0.56 -8.95
C LEU A 156 5.03 -0.94 -9.94
N TYR A 157 4.07 -1.76 -9.53
CA TYR A 157 2.95 -2.14 -10.39
C TYR A 157 2.05 -0.94 -10.73
N ALA A 158 1.74 -0.08 -9.75
CA ALA A 158 0.99 1.14 -10.00
C ALA A 158 1.74 2.10 -10.94
N MET A 159 3.06 2.20 -10.80
CA MET A 159 3.91 2.99 -11.70
C MET A 159 3.92 2.45 -13.13
N VAL A 160 4.19 1.15 -13.30
CA VAL A 160 4.19 0.50 -14.62
C VAL A 160 2.80 0.59 -15.25
N PHE A 161 1.74 0.41 -14.47
CA PHE A 161 0.36 0.59 -14.91
C PHE A 161 0.15 2.01 -15.46
N ALA A 162 0.51 3.05 -14.71
CA ALA A 162 0.32 4.43 -15.15
C ALA A 162 1.18 4.81 -16.35
N GLU A 163 2.41 4.30 -16.46
CA GLU A 163 3.26 4.49 -17.63
C GLU A 163 2.63 3.85 -18.89
N TRP A 164 2.19 2.59 -18.76
CA TRP A 164 1.56 1.87 -19.86
C TRP A 164 0.21 2.48 -20.26
N PHE A 165 -0.59 2.87 -19.27
CA PHE A 165 -1.88 3.55 -19.41
C PHE A 165 -1.71 5.07 -19.61
N GLY A 166 -0.53 5.57 -19.95
CA GLY A 166 -0.27 6.99 -20.22
C GLY A 166 0.00 7.31 -21.69
N ARG A 167 -0.08 6.31 -22.58
CA ARG A 167 0.39 6.39 -23.98
C ARG A 167 -0.55 7.14 -24.91
N ARG A 168 -1.85 7.15 -24.64
CA ARG A 168 -2.87 7.87 -25.42
C ARG A 168 -3.50 8.98 -24.58
N GLU A 169 -3.95 10.05 -25.23
CA GLU A 169 -4.53 11.22 -24.54
C GLU A 169 -5.75 10.87 -23.67
N TRP A 170 -6.65 9.99 -24.14
CA TRP A 170 -7.81 9.55 -23.35
C TRP A 170 -7.40 8.76 -22.10
N GLN A 171 -6.31 8.00 -22.16
CA GLN A 171 -5.83 7.24 -21.01
C GLN A 171 -5.22 8.18 -19.96
N ARG A 172 -4.53 9.24 -20.41
CA ARG A 172 -4.06 10.31 -19.52
C ARG A 172 -5.22 11.02 -18.83
N ILE A 173 -6.32 11.29 -19.52
CA ILE A 173 -7.56 11.80 -18.90
C ILE A 173 -8.07 10.83 -17.83
N GLY A 174 -8.10 9.52 -18.14
CA GLY A 174 -8.44 8.48 -17.17
C GLY A 174 -7.57 8.52 -15.91
N LEU A 175 -6.24 8.62 -16.05
CA LEU A 175 -5.33 8.75 -14.90
C LEU A 175 -5.60 10.03 -14.10
N ARG A 176 -5.95 11.15 -14.75
CA ARG A 176 -6.28 12.40 -14.05
C ARG A 176 -7.57 12.29 -13.24
N ILE A 177 -8.57 11.58 -13.77
CA ILE A 177 -9.82 11.27 -13.05
C ILE A 177 -9.53 10.36 -11.86
N LEU A 178 -8.73 9.31 -12.04
CA LEU A 178 -8.31 8.43 -10.94
C LEU A 178 -7.57 9.21 -9.85
N GLY A 179 -6.70 10.15 -10.22
CA GLY A 179 -6.01 11.03 -9.29
C GLY A 179 -6.97 11.90 -8.47
N SER A 180 -7.95 12.54 -9.11
CA SER A 180 -8.91 13.41 -8.42
C SER A 180 -9.85 12.63 -7.50
N TRP A 181 -10.29 11.44 -7.91
CA TRP A 181 -11.09 10.54 -7.04
C TRP A 181 -10.30 10.05 -5.85
N THR A 182 -9.02 9.72 -6.04
CA THR A 182 -8.13 9.31 -4.95
C THR A 182 -7.91 10.47 -3.98
N ALA A 183 -7.70 11.69 -4.49
CA ALA A 183 -7.55 12.87 -3.65
C ALA A 183 -8.82 13.16 -2.83
N ALA A 184 -9.99 13.09 -3.46
CA ALA A 184 -11.27 13.26 -2.77
C ALA A 184 -11.48 12.18 -1.70
N SER A 185 -11.20 10.90 -2.02
CA SER A 185 -11.33 9.79 -1.09
C SER A 185 -10.39 9.95 0.12
N ALA A 186 -9.14 10.33 -0.13
CA ALA A 186 -8.17 10.60 0.93
C ALA A 186 -8.62 11.76 1.83
N LEU A 187 -9.17 12.85 1.25
CA LEU A 187 -9.73 13.97 2.02
C LEU A 187 -10.95 13.57 2.87
N LEU A 188 -11.83 12.71 2.34
CA LEU A 188 -12.97 12.20 3.09
C LEU A 188 -12.51 11.41 4.31
N VAL A 189 -11.58 10.45 4.14
CA VAL A 189 -11.04 9.66 5.25
C VAL A 189 -10.25 10.54 6.22
N LEU A 190 -9.44 11.48 5.71
CA LEU A 190 -8.71 12.45 6.53
C LEU A 190 -9.66 13.30 7.38
N SER A 191 -10.79 13.73 6.82
CA SER A 191 -11.79 14.52 7.55
C SER A 191 -12.44 13.74 8.70
N LEU A 192 -12.57 12.42 8.56
CA LEU A 192 -13.07 11.53 9.60
C LEU A 192 -12.00 11.29 10.67
N ALA A 193 -10.76 11.04 10.25
CA ALA A 193 -9.61 10.85 11.14
C ALA A 193 -9.30 12.07 12.00
N LEU A 194 -9.58 13.29 11.52
CA LEU A 194 -9.43 14.53 12.29
C LEU A 194 -10.60 14.84 13.23
N ARG A 195 -11.73 14.13 13.10
CA ARG A 195 -12.94 14.34 13.91
C ARG A 195 -13.09 13.34 15.05
N GLY A 196 -12.47 12.16 14.94
CA GLY A 196 -12.39 11.15 16.00
C GLY A 196 -11.31 11.47 17.00
#